data_AF-A0A0U5IH22-F1
#
_entry.id   AF-A0A0U5IH22-F1
#
_cell.length_a   1.000
_cell.length_b   1.000
_cell.length_c   1.000
_cell.angle_alpha   90.00
_cell.angle_beta   90.00
_cell.angle_gamma   90.00
#
_symmetry.space_group_name_H-M   'P 1'
#
loop_
_entity.id
_entity.type
_entity.pdbx_description
1 polymer ?
#
loop_
_entity_poly.entity_id
_entity_poly.type
_entity_poly.pdbx_seq_one_letter_code
_entity_poly.pdbx_strand_id
1 'polypeptide(L)'
;MDSAFSEDQRAVLEALFLPTNDWQHRDGAFYRCSLCDVTNNIPVSFQAAILARMREITRLPLVDRVVVTAQQMLPGQVIGIHSDRPLLGYEIARLVVQFNKQWQPDHGGVLELFSSPHGKAVFSVYPEYNKAFGFLLHAESYHGVTEVTQPRKTVVFNFWHVANTPELTAYIQALFANLHFSELPAVLDPVASSAESTLPEDTTFRAGTAAVALQRLGYDEATIVTGYRHSAGLAICDTGDADTYAAVLLADWMAYLYRESFDLARWNILRNKLYRAEKVTRLLPAWQLCLPEEKEEFVFV
;
A
#
# COMPACT_ATOMS: atom_id res chain seq x y z
N MET A 1 -18.69 15.46 20.83
CA MET A 1 -17.61 14.85 20.02
C MET A 1 -16.67 15.96 19.68
N ASP A 2 -15.39 15.79 19.97
CA ASP A 2 -14.40 16.83 19.79
C ASP A 2 -14.10 17.03 18.30
N SER A 3 -13.93 18.29 17.92
CA SER A 3 -13.51 18.73 16.58
C SER A 3 -12.19 18.06 16.19
N ALA A 4 -12.09 17.46 15.00
CA ALA A 4 -10.87 16.78 14.57
C ALA A 4 -9.68 17.74 14.40
N PHE A 5 -9.95 18.97 13.96
CA PHE A 5 -8.94 20.00 13.76
C PHE A 5 -9.32 21.29 14.50
N SER A 6 -8.29 22.02 14.94
CA SER A 6 -8.39 23.36 15.54
C SER A 6 -8.92 24.39 14.53
N GLU A 7 -9.27 25.59 15.00
CA GLU A 7 -9.77 26.66 14.13
C GLU A 7 -8.79 27.06 13.02
N ASP A 8 -7.52 27.28 13.36
CA ASP A 8 -6.48 27.65 12.40
C ASP A 8 -6.24 26.53 11.38
N GLN A 9 -6.19 25.27 11.82
CA GLN A 9 -6.06 24.12 10.93
C GLN A 9 -7.25 23.99 9.99
N ARG A 10 -8.47 24.21 10.47
CA ARG A 10 -9.67 24.22 9.62
C ARG A 10 -9.59 25.32 8.57
N ALA A 11 -9.20 26.53 8.93
CA ALA A 11 -9.07 27.63 7.98
C ALA A 11 -8.10 27.29 6.85
N VAL A 12 -6.96 26.65 7.17
CA VAL A 12 -6.00 26.15 6.17
C VAL A 12 -6.66 25.12 5.24
N LEU A 13 -7.38 24.14 5.80
CA LEU A 13 -7.98 23.06 5.01
C LEU A 13 -9.20 23.53 4.19
N GLU A 14 -9.98 24.48 4.68
CA GLU A 14 -11.08 25.10 3.93
C GLU A 14 -10.57 25.92 2.73
N ALA A 15 -9.41 26.57 2.88
CA ALA A 15 -8.78 27.33 1.81
C ALA A 15 -8.27 26.46 0.65
N LEU A 16 -8.30 25.13 0.76
CA LEU A 16 -7.90 24.21 -0.31
C LEU A 16 -8.96 24.06 -1.41
N PHE A 17 -10.19 24.55 -1.18
CA PHE A 17 -11.31 24.40 -2.13
C PHE A 17 -11.49 25.63 -3.04
N LEU A 18 -10.40 26.30 -3.41
CA LEU A 18 -10.47 27.46 -4.30
C LEU A 18 -10.84 27.02 -5.73
N PRO A 19 -11.75 27.75 -6.41
CA PRO A 19 -12.12 27.45 -7.79
C PRO A 19 -10.97 27.57 -8.80
N THR A 20 -9.91 28.30 -8.44
CA THR A 20 -8.73 28.53 -9.29
C THR A 20 -7.74 27.37 -9.27
N ASN A 21 -7.96 26.36 -8.42
CA ASN A 21 -7.10 25.19 -8.37
C ASN A 21 -7.27 24.32 -9.61
N ASP A 22 -6.24 23.54 -9.94
CA ASP A 22 -6.26 22.62 -11.09
C ASP A 22 -7.07 21.36 -10.74
N TRP A 23 -8.38 21.44 -10.96
CA TRP A 23 -9.32 20.36 -10.67
C TRP A 23 -9.36 19.34 -11.80
N GLN A 24 -9.02 18.10 -11.49
CA GLN A 24 -9.17 16.96 -12.38
C GLN A 24 -10.55 16.34 -12.21
N HIS A 25 -11.40 16.49 -13.22
CA HIS A 25 -12.73 15.87 -13.23
C HIS A 25 -12.63 14.39 -13.63
N ARG A 26 -13.14 13.53 -12.76
CA ARG A 26 -13.32 12.10 -13.02
C ARG A 26 -14.80 11.85 -13.21
N ASP A 27 -15.16 11.28 -14.35
CA ASP A 27 -16.55 10.89 -14.69
C ASP A 27 -16.58 9.43 -15.16
N GLY A 28 -15.96 8.55 -14.36
CA GLY A 28 -15.97 7.11 -14.63
C GLY A 28 -17.23 6.45 -14.09
N ALA A 29 -17.56 5.26 -14.61
CA ALA A 29 -18.73 4.50 -14.17
C ALA A 29 -18.77 4.23 -12.64
N PHE A 30 -17.59 4.14 -12.01
CA PHE A 30 -17.45 3.87 -10.57
C PHE A 30 -17.02 5.08 -9.75
N TYR A 31 -16.46 6.12 -10.37
CA TYR A 31 -15.78 7.20 -9.66
C TYR A 31 -16.09 8.52 -10.35
N ARG A 32 -17.08 9.24 -9.80
CA ARG A 32 -17.53 10.54 -10.30
C ARG A 32 -17.23 11.58 -9.23
N CYS A 33 -16.16 12.34 -9.39
CA CYS A 33 -15.80 13.45 -8.52
C CYS A 33 -14.71 14.33 -9.15
N SER A 34 -14.41 15.46 -8.53
CA SER A 34 -13.26 16.29 -8.88
C SER A 34 -12.17 16.13 -7.84
N LEU A 35 -10.93 15.97 -8.27
CA LEU A 35 -9.76 15.82 -7.42
C LEU A 35 -8.76 16.94 -7.71
N CYS A 36 -8.07 17.42 -6.68
CA CYS A 36 -6.98 18.37 -6.81
C CYS A 36 -5.86 17.99 -5.85
N ASP A 37 -4.63 17.83 -6.35
CA ASP A 37 -3.45 17.71 -5.50
C ASP A 37 -3.17 19.08 -4.87
N VAL A 38 -3.27 19.12 -3.54
CA VAL A 38 -3.12 20.32 -2.72
C VAL A 38 -2.00 20.14 -1.69
N THR A 39 -1.13 19.15 -1.90
CA THR A 39 -0.04 18.81 -0.98
C THR A 39 0.83 20.03 -0.68
N ASN A 40 1.18 20.80 -1.71
CA ASN A 40 2.04 21.98 -1.58
C ASN A 40 1.32 23.20 -0.97
N ASN A 41 0.00 23.16 -0.83
CA ASN A 41 -0.80 24.23 -0.22
C ASN A 41 -0.91 24.09 1.31
N ILE A 42 -0.42 22.97 1.88
CA ILE A 42 -0.46 22.72 3.31
C ILE A 42 0.95 22.92 3.90
N PRO A 43 1.11 23.71 4.98
CA PRO A 43 2.40 23.88 5.63
C PRO A 43 3.07 22.55 6.00
N VAL A 44 4.37 22.42 5.74
CA VAL A 44 5.14 21.19 6.02
C VAL A 44 5.04 20.76 7.49
N SER A 45 5.05 21.73 8.42
CA SER A 45 4.86 21.46 9.86
C SER A 45 3.50 20.85 10.18
N PHE A 46 2.45 21.25 9.45
CA PHE A 46 1.12 20.68 9.61
C PHE A 46 1.07 19.26 9.03
N GLN A 47 1.66 19.01 7.87
CA GLN A 47 1.78 17.67 7.30
C GLN A 47 2.54 16.72 8.26
N ALA A 48 3.66 17.18 8.83
CA ALA A 48 4.46 16.42 9.79
C ALA A 48 3.66 16.09 11.07
N ALA A 49 2.89 17.04 11.60
CA ALA A 49 2.04 16.80 12.77
C ALA A 49 0.96 15.74 12.50
N ILE A 50 0.34 15.78 11.32
CA ILE A 50 -0.67 14.79 10.92
C ILE A 50 -0.05 13.40 10.71
N LEU A 51 1.13 13.34 10.06
CA LEU A 51 1.88 12.10 9.92
C LEU A 51 2.27 11.50 11.28
N ALA A 52 2.77 12.32 12.20
CA ALA A 52 3.13 11.88 13.55
C ALA A 52 1.91 11.29 14.29
N ARG A 53 0.76 11.97 14.21
CA ARG A 53 -0.48 11.45 14.80
C ARG A 53 -0.95 10.17 14.13
N MET A 54 -0.80 10.04 12.81
CA MET A 54 -1.17 8.83 12.09
C MET A 54 -0.28 7.64 12.47
N ARG A 55 1.04 7.87 12.64
CA ARG A 55 1.97 6.86 13.19
C ARG A 55 1.56 6.43 14.60
N GLU A 56 1.19 7.38 15.46
CA GLU A 56 0.76 7.08 16.83
C GLU A 56 -0.52 6.22 16.86
N ILE A 57 -1.53 6.57 16.07
CA ILE A 57 -2.82 5.86 16.03
C ILE A 57 -2.66 4.47 15.42
N THR A 58 -1.95 4.37 14.30
CA THR A 58 -1.84 3.12 13.54
C THR A 58 -0.73 2.20 14.04
N ARG A 59 0.26 2.75 14.76
CA ARG A 59 1.51 2.06 15.13
C ARG A 59 2.27 1.52 13.92
N LEU A 60 2.04 2.09 12.74
CA LEU A 60 2.71 1.69 11.51
C LEU A 60 3.96 2.51 11.26
N PRO A 61 5.03 1.90 10.73
CA PRO A 61 6.17 2.63 10.22
C PRO A 61 5.78 3.26 8.88
N LEU A 62 5.32 4.51 8.95
CA LEU A 62 5.01 5.33 7.77
C LEU A 62 6.25 6.13 7.37
N VAL A 63 6.48 6.37 6.08
CA VAL A 63 7.57 7.25 5.60
C VAL A 63 7.24 8.73 5.83
N ASP A 64 8.27 9.60 5.80
CA ASP A 64 8.13 11.06 5.85
C ASP A 64 7.57 11.63 4.53
N ARG A 65 6.42 11.10 4.10
CA ARG A 65 5.70 11.47 2.89
C ARG A 65 4.20 11.49 3.19
N VAL A 66 3.58 12.61 2.86
CA VAL A 66 2.13 12.80 2.88
C VAL A 66 1.73 13.39 1.55
N VAL A 67 0.72 12.80 0.91
CA VAL A 67 0.08 13.39 -0.28
C VAL A 67 -1.33 13.77 0.11
N VAL A 68 -1.72 15.01 -0.21
CA VAL A 68 -3.02 15.54 0.19
C VAL A 68 -3.84 15.92 -1.03
N THR A 69 -5.04 15.35 -1.09
CA THR A 69 -5.98 15.56 -2.19
C THR A 69 -7.22 16.26 -1.67
N ALA A 70 -7.56 17.41 -2.24
CA ALA A 70 -8.89 17.98 -2.09
C ALA A 70 -9.83 17.26 -3.07
N GLN A 71 -11.00 16.87 -2.59
CA GLN A 71 -12.01 16.17 -3.36
C GLN A 71 -13.35 16.90 -3.25
N GLN A 72 -14.01 17.07 -4.40
CA GLN A 72 -15.35 17.65 -4.49
C GLN A 72 -16.29 16.73 -5.25
N MET A 73 -17.47 16.45 -4.68
CA MET A 73 -18.58 15.81 -5.37
C MET A 73 -19.71 16.81 -5.58
N LEU A 74 -20.26 16.86 -6.78
CA LEU A 74 -21.43 17.68 -7.17
C LEU A 74 -22.71 16.84 -7.12
N PRO A 75 -23.91 17.45 -7.08
CA PRO A 75 -25.17 16.71 -7.08
C PRO A 75 -25.24 15.63 -8.19
N GLY A 76 -25.67 14.42 -7.83
CA GLY A 76 -25.74 13.25 -8.70
C GLY A 76 -24.43 12.45 -8.81
N GLN A 77 -23.34 12.91 -8.19
CA GLN A 77 -22.06 12.20 -8.17
C GLN A 77 -21.98 11.18 -7.03
N VAL A 78 -21.27 10.08 -7.27
CA VAL A 78 -21.15 8.91 -6.39
C VAL A 78 -19.73 8.35 -6.48
N ILE A 79 -19.30 7.67 -5.41
CA ILE A 79 -18.13 6.80 -5.45
C ILE A 79 -18.60 5.38 -5.16
N GLY A 80 -18.52 4.52 -6.17
CA GLY A 80 -18.90 3.12 -6.08
C GLY A 80 -18.04 2.33 -5.09
N ILE A 81 -18.46 1.10 -4.81
CA ILE A 81 -17.76 0.23 -3.86
C ILE A 81 -16.42 -0.21 -4.48
N HIS A 82 -15.32 0.01 -3.76
CA HIS A 82 -13.95 -0.32 -4.12
C HIS A 82 -13.12 -0.55 -2.86
N SER A 83 -11.91 -1.10 -2.97
CA SER A 83 -11.06 -1.34 -1.79
C SER A 83 -9.84 -0.44 -1.69
N ASP A 84 -9.49 0.28 -2.77
CA ASP A 84 -8.18 0.93 -2.91
C ASP A 84 -7.02 0.00 -2.53
N ARG A 85 -7.10 -1.26 -2.98
CA ARG A 85 -6.07 -2.28 -2.74
C ARG A 85 -4.67 -1.66 -2.94
N PRO A 86 -3.78 -1.66 -1.93
CA PRO A 86 -2.51 -0.94 -1.98
C PRO A 86 -1.57 -1.60 -2.99
N LEU A 87 -1.49 -1.05 -4.19
CA LEU A 87 -0.52 -1.48 -5.19
C LEU A 87 0.91 -1.15 -4.72
N LEU A 88 1.90 -1.80 -5.31
CA LEU A 88 3.30 -1.55 -4.99
C LEU A 88 3.66 -0.08 -5.25
N GLY A 89 4.11 0.62 -4.20
CA GLY A 89 4.48 2.05 -4.23
C GLY A 89 3.33 3.03 -4.02
N TYR A 90 2.15 2.52 -3.66
CA TYR A 90 0.99 3.34 -3.33
C TYR A 90 0.79 3.42 -1.81
N GLU A 91 -0.08 4.34 -1.40
CA GLU A 91 -0.42 4.53 0.00
C GLU A 91 -1.04 3.27 0.61
N ILE A 92 -0.90 3.12 1.93
CA ILE A 92 -1.47 2.00 2.69
C ILE A 92 -2.49 2.48 3.73
N ALA A 93 -2.62 3.78 3.92
CA ALA A 93 -3.53 4.37 4.88
C ALA A 93 -4.03 5.71 4.38
N ARG A 94 -5.27 6.03 4.74
CA ARG A 94 -5.90 7.31 4.42
C ARG A 94 -6.55 7.93 5.63
N LEU A 95 -6.55 9.26 5.68
CA LEU A 95 -7.35 10.06 6.59
C LEU A 95 -8.26 10.96 5.75
N VAL A 96 -9.56 10.76 5.86
CA VAL A 96 -10.59 11.53 5.15
C VAL A 96 -11.21 12.54 6.10
N VAL A 97 -11.08 13.83 5.77
CA VAL A 97 -11.61 14.94 6.58
C VAL A 97 -12.77 15.60 5.84
N GLN A 98 -13.88 15.79 6.53
CA GLN A 98 -15.15 16.28 6.00
C GLN A 98 -15.30 17.79 6.23
N PHE A 99 -15.59 18.55 5.18
CA PHE A 99 -15.72 20.02 5.24
C PHE A 99 -17.11 20.51 4.81
N ASN A 100 -18.16 19.83 5.28
CA ASN A 100 -19.54 20.11 4.87
C ASN A 100 -20.35 20.73 6.01
N LYS A 101 -20.51 22.06 5.98
CA LYS A 101 -21.31 22.80 6.95
C LYS A 101 -22.81 22.49 6.74
N GLN A 102 -23.54 22.35 7.86
CA GLN A 102 -25.00 22.17 7.85
C GLN A 102 -25.50 20.95 7.05
N TRP A 103 -24.68 19.89 6.94
CA TRP A 103 -25.04 18.68 6.20
C TRP A 103 -26.25 17.98 6.82
N GLN A 104 -27.20 17.59 5.98
CA GLN A 104 -28.41 16.87 6.38
C GLN A 104 -28.35 15.41 5.93
N PRO A 105 -29.06 14.48 6.62
CA PRO A 105 -29.04 13.07 6.26
C PRO A 105 -29.49 12.77 4.81
N ASP A 106 -30.44 13.53 4.29
CA ASP A 106 -30.97 13.40 2.91
C ASP A 106 -30.04 13.97 1.83
N HIS A 107 -28.94 14.63 2.22
CA HIS A 107 -27.92 15.10 1.28
C HIS A 107 -27.03 13.98 0.73
N GLY A 108 -27.08 12.78 1.30
CA GLY A 108 -26.24 11.65 0.92
C GLY A 108 -24.76 11.87 1.25
N GLY A 109 -23.85 11.40 0.40
CA GLY A 109 -22.40 11.57 0.60
C GLY A 109 -21.82 10.81 1.80
N VAL A 110 -22.53 9.79 2.27
CA VAL A 110 -22.17 8.97 3.41
C VAL A 110 -21.04 8.03 3.00
N LEU A 111 -19.94 8.04 3.75
CA LEU A 111 -18.88 7.04 3.59
C LEU A 111 -19.36 5.73 4.21
N GLU A 112 -19.45 4.67 3.42
CA GLU A 112 -19.91 3.35 3.85
C GLU A 112 -18.78 2.34 3.75
N LEU A 113 -18.71 1.43 4.73
CA LEU A 113 -17.79 0.29 4.74
C LEU A 113 -18.58 -1.00 4.54
N PHE A 114 -17.98 -1.96 3.84
CA PHE A 114 -18.62 -3.20 3.45
C PHE A 114 -17.75 -4.40 3.81
N SER A 115 -18.37 -5.52 4.17
CA SER A 115 -17.66 -6.80 4.35
C SER A 115 -17.33 -7.50 3.03
N SER A 116 -17.99 -7.09 1.94
CA SER A 116 -17.79 -7.64 0.59
C SER A 116 -18.25 -6.62 -0.46
N PRO A 117 -17.80 -6.72 -1.73
CA PRO A 117 -18.11 -5.71 -2.76
C PRO A 117 -19.58 -5.69 -3.19
N HIS A 118 -20.35 -6.71 -2.82
CA HIS A 118 -21.79 -6.83 -3.11
C HIS A 118 -22.64 -6.87 -1.82
N GLY A 119 -22.02 -6.61 -0.67
CA GLY A 119 -22.66 -6.65 0.63
C GLY A 119 -23.46 -5.39 0.94
N LYS A 120 -24.17 -5.42 2.08
CA LYS A 120 -24.73 -4.22 2.68
C LYS A 120 -23.65 -3.47 3.46
N ALA A 121 -23.83 -2.16 3.63
CA ALA A 121 -22.97 -1.39 4.51
C ALA A 121 -23.03 -1.96 5.94
N VAL A 122 -21.86 -2.20 6.53
CA VAL A 122 -21.71 -2.66 7.92
C VAL A 122 -21.41 -1.50 8.87
N PHE A 123 -20.95 -0.38 8.32
CA PHE A 123 -20.63 0.84 9.05
C PHE A 123 -20.77 2.06 8.13
N SER A 124 -21.18 3.20 8.70
CA SER A 124 -21.44 4.42 7.94
C SER A 124 -20.91 5.65 8.69
N VAL A 125 -20.30 6.57 7.96
CA VAL A 125 -19.80 7.85 8.47
C VAL A 125 -20.47 8.97 7.70
N TYR A 126 -21.33 9.71 8.39
CA TYR A 126 -21.94 10.93 7.85
C TYR A 126 -20.89 12.03 7.68
N PRO A 127 -20.95 12.81 6.58
CA PRO A 127 -19.90 13.76 6.23
C PRO A 127 -20.02 15.09 6.99
N GLU A 128 -20.18 15.00 8.32
CA GLU A 128 -20.30 16.13 9.24
C GLU A 128 -19.06 17.03 9.20
N TYR A 129 -19.26 18.35 9.34
CA TYR A 129 -18.17 19.32 9.34
C TYR A 129 -17.09 19.02 10.38
N ASN A 130 -15.83 19.05 9.94
CA ASN A 130 -14.64 18.81 10.75
C ASN A 130 -14.59 17.44 11.45
N LYS A 131 -15.22 16.45 10.83
CA LYS A 131 -15.09 15.04 11.21
C LYS A 131 -14.01 14.41 10.35
N ALA A 132 -13.18 13.58 10.98
CA ALA A 132 -12.15 12.83 10.29
C ALA A 132 -12.36 11.32 10.48
N PHE A 133 -12.05 10.55 9.45
CA PHE A 133 -12.10 9.10 9.47
C PHE A 133 -10.83 8.54 8.85
N GLY A 134 -10.06 7.79 9.65
CA GLY A 134 -8.81 7.16 9.23
C GLY A 134 -8.97 5.66 9.10
N PHE A 135 -8.39 5.07 8.04
CA PHE A 135 -8.42 3.62 7.83
C PHE A 135 -7.20 3.14 7.06
N LEU A 136 -6.90 1.84 7.23
CA LEU A 136 -5.86 1.14 6.48
C LEU A 136 -6.46 0.56 5.19
N LEU A 137 -5.65 0.58 4.14
CA LEU A 137 -5.99 0.00 2.85
C LEU A 137 -5.48 -1.44 2.80
N HIS A 138 -6.33 -2.34 2.33
CA HIS A 138 -5.99 -3.72 2.01
C HIS A 138 -6.92 -4.22 0.89
N ALA A 139 -6.71 -5.44 0.39
CA ALA A 139 -7.54 -5.99 -0.69
C ALA A 139 -9.04 -6.07 -0.34
N GLU A 140 -9.36 -6.11 0.96
CA GLU A 140 -10.72 -6.30 1.48
C GLU A 140 -11.26 -5.05 2.20
N SER A 141 -10.58 -3.88 2.12
CA SER A 141 -11.07 -2.63 2.72
C SER A 141 -12.17 -1.99 1.88
N TYR A 142 -13.25 -2.72 1.62
CA TYR A 142 -14.33 -2.26 0.75
C TYR A 142 -15.05 -1.06 1.35
N HIS A 143 -15.11 0.02 0.57
CA HIS A 143 -15.79 1.24 0.94
C HIS A 143 -16.35 1.96 -0.29
N GLY A 144 -17.27 2.89 -0.06
CA GLY A 144 -17.91 3.70 -1.09
C GLY A 144 -18.49 4.97 -0.49
N VAL A 145 -18.92 5.89 -1.34
CA VAL A 145 -19.60 7.12 -0.91
C VAL A 145 -20.91 7.22 -1.65
N THR A 146 -22.02 7.28 -0.89
CA THR A 146 -23.37 7.38 -1.47
C THR A 146 -23.52 8.63 -2.33
N GLU A 147 -24.45 8.58 -3.27
CA GLU A 147 -24.73 9.71 -4.16
C GLU A 147 -25.04 10.98 -3.35
N VAL A 148 -24.52 12.12 -3.79
CA VAL A 148 -24.76 13.40 -3.12
C VAL A 148 -25.86 14.19 -3.81
N THR A 149 -26.68 14.91 -3.06
CA THR A 149 -27.65 15.90 -3.60
C THR A 149 -27.20 17.34 -3.39
N GLN A 150 -26.14 17.55 -2.61
CA GLN A 150 -25.48 18.83 -2.37
C GLN A 150 -23.96 18.73 -2.65
N PRO A 151 -23.25 19.83 -2.94
CA PRO A 151 -21.81 19.80 -3.09
C PRO A 151 -21.09 19.31 -1.82
N ARG A 152 -20.39 18.18 -1.92
CA ARG A 152 -19.61 17.58 -0.83
C ARG A 152 -18.12 17.86 -1.01
N LYS A 153 -17.46 18.30 0.04
CA LYS A 153 -16.03 18.64 0.10
C LYS A 153 -15.31 17.77 1.13
N THR A 154 -14.22 17.15 0.71
CA THR A 154 -13.34 16.36 1.58
C THR A 154 -11.88 16.64 1.30
N VAL A 155 -11.05 16.57 2.33
CA VAL A 155 -9.59 16.54 2.20
C VAL A 155 -9.11 15.15 2.58
N VAL A 156 -8.33 14.51 1.72
CA VAL A 156 -7.82 13.15 1.91
C VAL A 156 -6.31 13.21 2.06
N PHE A 157 -5.79 12.79 3.20
CA PHE A 157 -4.36 12.59 3.42
C PHE A 157 -4.02 11.12 3.16
N ASN A 158 -2.97 10.88 2.38
CA ASN A 158 -2.51 9.57 1.99
C ASN A 158 -1.13 9.31 2.61
N PHE A 159 -0.92 8.10 3.13
CA PHE A 159 0.30 7.73 3.85
C PHE A 159 0.89 6.43 3.32
N TRP A 160 2.21 6.41 3.16
CA TRP A 160 2.96 5.26 2.64
C TRP A 160 3.64 4.50 3.77
N HIS A 161 3.68 3.18 3.63
CA HIS A 161 4.48 2.31 4.50
C HIS A 161 5.95 2.38 4.09
N VAL A 162 6.87 2.26 5.05
CA VAL A 162 8.32 2.17 4.77
C VAL A 162 8.69 1.04 3.82
N ALA A 163 7.90 -0.03 3.77
CA ALA A 163 8.08 -1.16 2.86
C ALA A 163 7.11 -1.18 1.66
N ASN A 164 6.49 -0.06 1.33
CA ASN A 164 5.66 0.08 0.13
C ASN A 164 5.91 1.43 -0.57
N THR A 165 7.17 1.78 -0.78
CA THR A 165 7.54 3.09 -1.33
C THR A 165 7.66 3.08 -2.86
N PRO A 166 7.53 4.22 -3.55
CA PRO A 166 7.82 4.31 -4.97
C PRO A 166 9.23 3.87 -5.35
N GLU A 167 10.22 4.06 -4.47
CA GLU A 167 11.59 3.61 -4.66
C GLU A 167 11.67 2.08 -4.68
N LEU A 168 10.93 1.40 -3.79
CA LEU A 168 10.80 -0.05 -3.85
C LEU A 168 10.13 -0.50 -5.15
N THR A 169 9.08 0.21 -5.62
CA THR A 169 8.46 -0.09 -6.92
C THR A 169 9.46 -0.01 -8.06
N ALA A 170 10.24 1.07 -8.13
CA ALA A 170 11.24 1.26 -9.16
C ALA A 170 12.31 0.16 -9.11
N TYR A 171 12.74 -0.23 -7.91
CA TYR A 171 13.68 -1.32 -7.72
C TYR A 171 13.13 -2.67 -8.22
N ILE A 172 11.90 -3.02 -7.83
CA ILE A 172 11.24 -4.27 -8.25
C ILE A 172 11.00 -4.30 -9.76
N GLN A 173 10.55 -3.18 -10.35
CA GLN A 173 10.36 -3.06 -11.79
C GLN A 173 11.69 -3.22 -12.54
N ALA A 174 12.78 -2.64 -12.04
CA ALA A 174 14.10 -2.81 -12.64
C ALA A 174 14.60 -4.26 -12.50
N LEU A 175 14.41 -4.88 -11.33
CA LEU A 175 14.80 -6.26 -11.05
C LEU A 175 14.13 -7.24 -12.01
N PHE A 176 12.85 -7.02 -12.36
CA PHE A 176 12.08 -7.90 -13.24
C PHE A 176 11.84 -7.33 -14.64
N ALA A 177 12.58 -6.28 -15.03
CA ALA A 177 12.52 -5.75 -16.38
C ALA A 177 12.92 -6.85 -17.38
N ASN A 178 12.12 -7.02 -18.44
CA ASN A 178 12.31 -8.06 -19.46
C ASN A 178 12.49 -9.46 -18.85
N LEU A 179 11.58 -9.84 -17.95
CA LEU A 179 11.58 -11.16 -17.30
C LEU A 179 11.50 -12.28 -18.34
N HIS A 180 12.52 -13.15 -18.37
CA HIS A 180 12.56 -14.34 -19.20
C HIS A 180 13.09 -15.53 -18.40
N PHE A 181 12.29 -16.58 -18.23
CA PHE A 181 12.71 -17.77 -17.46
C PHE A 181 13.82 -18.59 -18.13
N SER A 182 14.12 -18.32 -19.40
CA SER A 182 15.27 -18.93 -20.09
C SER A 182 16.63 -18.47 -19.56
N GLU A 183 16.68 -17.47 -18.69
CA GLU A 183 17.92 -17.04 -18.01
C GLU A 183 18.26 -17.91 -16.78
N LEU A 184 17.34 -18.77 -16.35
CA LEU A 184 17.53 -19.67 -15.21
C LEU A 184 18.48 -20.82 -15.57
N PRO A 185 19.25 -21.34 -14.60
CA PRO A 185 20.18 -22.43 -14.85
C PRO A 185 19.46 -23.74 -15.15
N ALA A 186 19.99 -24.53 -16.09
CA ALA A 186 19.38 -25.78 -16.55
C ALA A 186 19.18 -26.84 -15.44
N VAL A 187 19.90 -26.73 -14.32
CA VAL A 187 19.68 -27.59 -13.15
C VAL A 187 18.27 -27.44 -12.55
N LEU A 188 17.60 -26.32 -12.83
CA LEU A 188 16.24 -26.06 -12.39
C LEU A 188 15.19 -26.80 -13.24
N ASP A 189 15.49 -27.13 -14.51
CA ASP A 189 14.51 -27.66 -15.46
C ASP A 189 13.74 -28.89 -14.95
N PRO A 190 14.38 -29.91 -14.35
CA PRO A 190 13.65 -31.08 -13.84
C PRO A 190 12.69 -30.72 -12.70
N VAL A 191 13.09 -29.78 -11.84
CA VAL A 191 12.29 -29.32 -10.70
C VAL A 191 11.11 -28.48 -11.19
N ALA A 192 11.36 -27.54 -12.11
CA ALA A 192 10.34 -26.68 -12.68
C ALA A 192 9.32 -27.47 -13.50
N SER A 193 9.76 -28.37 -14.38
CA SER A 193 8.87 -29.21 -15.18
C SER A 193 7.98 -30.11 -14.32
N SER A 194 8.56 -30.71 -13.27
CA SER A 194 7.77 -31.50 -12.31
C SER A 194 6.74 -30.64 -11.58
N ALA A 195 7.11 -29.44 -11.14
CA ALA A 195 6.20 -28.51 -10.47
C ALA A 195 5.07 -28.03 -11.39
N GLU A 196 5.38 -27.63 -12.62
CA GLU A 196 4.42 -27.16 -13.63
C GLU A 196 3.39 -28.22 -14.02
N SER A 197 3.77 -29.51 -13.97
CA SER A 197 2.83 -30.61 -14.20
C SER A 197 1.82 -30.85 -13.05
N THR A 198 2.06 -30.29 -11.86
CA THR A 198 1.30 -30.63 -10.64
C THR A 198 0.74 -29.43 -9.87
N LEU A 199 1.31 -28.24 -10.05
CA LEU A 199 0.95 -27.03 -9.33
C LEU A 199 0.24 -26.01 -10.25
N PRO A 200 -0.57 -25.09 -9.69
CA PRO A 200 -1.17 -24.01 -10.45
C PRO A 200 -0.11 -23.12 -11.12
N GLU A 201 -0.42 -22.62 -12.32
CA GLU A 201 0.47 -21.73 -13.09
C GLU A 201 0.92 -20.50 -12.29
N ASP A 202 0.04 -19.85 -11.54
CA ASP A 202 0.41 -18.69 -10.70
C ASP A 202 1.45 -19.05 -9.63
N THR A 203 1.45 -20.30 -9.15
CA THR A 203 2.43 -20.78 -8.17
C THR A 203 3.79 -20.96 -8.80
N THR A 204 3.85 -21.66 -9.94
CA THR A 204 5.12 -21.93 -10.64
C THR A 204 5.69 -20.66 -11.28
N PHE A 205 4.84 -19.75 -11.76
CA PHE A 205 5.25 -18.43 -12.24
C PHE A 205 5.89 -17.59 -11.12
N ARG A 206 5.27 -17.53 -9.93
CA ARG A 206 5.88 -16.83 -8.77
C ARG A 206 7.20 -17.46 -8.38
N ALA A 207 7.28 -18.79 -8.36
CA ALA A 207 8.51 -19.51 -8.05
C ALA A 207 9.63 -19.26 -9.06
N GLY A 208 9.31 -19.26 -10.36
CA GLY A 208 10.23 -18.86 -11.43
C GLY A 208 10.69 -17.41 -11.27
N THR A 209 9.78 -16.50 -10.89
CA THR A 209 10.11 -15.08 -10.64
C THR A 209 11.07 -14.93 -9.45
N ALA A 210 10.86 -15.69 -8.36
CA ALA A 210 11.78 -15.71 -7.22
C ALA A 210 13.15 -16.27 -7.61
N ALA A 211 13.18 -17.33 -8.42
CA ALA A 211 14.43 -17.89 -8.95
C ALA A 211 15.20 -16.87 -9.81
N VAL A 212 14.49 -16.09 -10.63
CA VAL A 212 15.08 -15.00 -11.42
C VAL A 212 15.67 -13.93 -10.51
N ALA A 213 14.98 -13.54 -9.43
CA ALA A 213 15.54 -12.59 -8.48
C ALA A 213 16.87 -13.08 -7.89
N LEU A 214 16.95 -14.36 -7.49
CA LEU A 214 18.20 -14.95 -6.97
C LEU A 214 19.31 -14.98 -8.02
N GLN A 215 18.99 -15.37 -9.26
CA GLN A 215 19.92 -15.35 -10.39
C GLN A 215 20.48 -13.95 -10.63
N ARG A 216 19.62 -12.92 -10.70
CA ARG A 216 20.02 -11.53 -10.94
C ARG A 216 20.77 -10.90 -9.75
N LEU A 217 20.52 -11.40 -8.54
CA LEU A 217 21.31 -11.06 -7.36
C LEU A 217 22.65 -11.81 -7.29
N GLY A 218 22.95 -12.69 -8.25
CA GLY A 218 24.24 -13.38 -8.38
C GLY A 218 24.42 -14.56 -7.42
N TYR A 219 23.32 -15.19 -6.98
CA TYR A 219 23.39 -16.43 -6.21
C TYR A 219 23.68 -17.65 -7.09
N ASP A 220 24.22 -18.69 -6.47
CA ASP A 220 24.57 -19.93 -7.18
C ASP A 220 23.34 -20.77 -7.54
N GLU A 221 23.56 -21.76 -8.40
CA GLU A 221 22.51 -22.65 -8.90
C GLU A 221 21.77 -23.39 -7.76
N ALA A 222 22.48 -23.78 -6.71
CA ALA A 222 21.89 -24.47 -5.56
C ALA A 222 20.92 -23.55 -4.79
N THR A 223 21.29 -22.30 -4.57
CA THR A 223 20.43 -21.28 -3.96
C THR A 223 19.21 -20.98 -4.83
N ILE A 224 19.40 -20.86 -6.14
CA ILE A 224 18.31 -20.62 -7.10
C ILE A 224 17.27 -21.75 -7.05
N VAL A 225 17.71 -23.01 -7.09
CA VAL A 225 16.82 -24.18 -6.95
C VAL A 225 16.12 -24.18 -5.59
N THR A 226 16.83 -23.80 -4.53
CA THR A 226 16.25 -23.70 -3.18
C THR A 226 15.15 -22.64 -3.13
N GLY A 227 15.37 -21.47 -3.72
CA GLY A 227 14.39 -20.40 -3.81
C GLY A 227 13.15 -20.78 -4.60
N TYR A 228 13.32 -21.44 -5.75
CA TYR A 228 12.19 -21.96 -6.51
C TYR A 228 11.36 -22.93 -5.67
N ARG A 229 12.00 -23.94 -5.06
CA ARG A 229 11.30 -24.95 -4.25
C ARG A 229 10.59 -24.32 -3.05
N HIS A 230 11.20 -23.32 -2.43
CA HIS A 230 10.58 -22.56 -1.35
C HIS A 230 9.30 -21.85 -1.81
N SER A 231 9.41 -21.03 -2.86
CA SER A 231 8.30 -20.22 -3.36
C SER A 231 7.15 -21.06 -3.95
N ALA A 232 7.49 -22.21 -4.54
CA ALA A 232 6.53 -23.20 -5.03
C ALA A 232 5.86 -24.02 -3.90
N GLY A 233 6.30 -23.88 -2.65
CA GLY A 233 5.78 -24.66 -1.52
C GLY A 233 6.23 -26.13 -1.50
N LEU A 234 7.29 -26.47 -2.24
CA LEU A 234 7.85 -27.82 -2.33
C LEU A 234 8.83 -28.14 -1.19
N ALA A 235 9.41 -27.12 -0.55
CA ALA A 235 10.33 -27.28 0.56
C ALA A 235 10.29 -26.06 1.49
N ILE A 236 10.58 -26.28 2.77
CA ILE A 236 10.92 -25.19 3.69
C ILE A 236 12.39 -24.84 3.48
N CYS A 237 12.72 -23.55 3.39
CA CYS A 237 14.11 -23.11 3.34
C CYS A 237 14.73 -23.30 4.72
N ASP A 238 15.53 -24.35 4.88
CA ASP A 238 16.30 -24.65 6.11
C ASP A 238 17.73 -25.04 5.69
N THR A 239 18.45 -24.06 5.17
CA THR A 239 19.74 -24.28 4.49
C THR A 239 20.91 -24.38 5.46
N GLY A 240 20.70 -24.09 6.76
CA GLY A 240 21.78 -23.88 7.75
C GLY A 240 22.67 -22.65 7.47
N ASP A 241 22.71 -22.19 6.21
CA ASP A 241 23.34 -20.96 5.76
C ASP A 241 22.35 -19.78 5.84
N ALA A 242 22.72 -18.77 6.64
CA ALA A 242 21.90 -17.60 6.91
C ALA A 242 21.78 -16.67 5.69
N ASP A 243 22.80 -16.60 4.82
CA ASP A 243 22.78 -15.79 3.61
C ASP A 243 21.74 -16.34 2.62
N THR A 244 21.86 -17.63 2.28
CA THR A 244 20.89 -18.33 1.42
C THR A 244 19.48 -18.20 1.96
N TYR A 245 19.28 -18.40 3.28
CA TYR A 245 17.97 -18.26 3.90
C TYR A 245 17.38 -16.86 3.70
N ALA A 246 18.16 -15.80 3.94
CA ALA A 246 17.71 -14.44 3.76
C ALA A 246 17.43 -14.10 2.29
N ALA A 247 18.31 -14.53 1.38
CA ALA A 247 18.16 -14.33 -0.05
C ALA A 247 16.86 -14.95 -0.57
N VAL A 248 16.58 -16.19 -0.17
CA VAL A 248 15.36 -16.92 -0.58
C VAL A 248 14.09 -16.22 -0.10
N LEU A 249 14.06 -15.79 1.17
CA LEU A 249 12.90 -15.09 1.72
C LEU A 249 12.66 -13.72 1.06
N LEU A 250 13.72 -12.95 0.82
CA LEU A 250 13.62 -11.68 0.11
C LEU A 250 13.19 -11.88 -1.35
N ALA A 251 13.76 -12.86 -2.05
CA ALA A 251 13.38 -13.17 -3.42
C ALA A 251 11.91 -13.57 -3.56
N ASP A 252 11.40 -14.41 -2.66
CA ASP A 252 9.97 -14.78 -2.62
C ASP A 252 9.08 -13.56 -2.37
N TRP A 253 9.46 -12.69 -1.44
CA TRP A 253 8.73 -11.45 -1.17
C TRP A 253 8.72 -10.49 -2.37
N MET A 254 9.86 -10.30 -3.04
CA MET A 254 9.94 -9.44 -4.22
C MET A 254 9.14 -10.01 -5.40
N ALA A 255 9.16 -11.32 -5.60
CA ALA A 255 8.33 -12.00 -6.60
C ALA A 255 6.84 -11.86 -6.29
N TYR A 256 6.46 -11.92 -5.01
CA TYR A 256 5.10 -11.62 -4.57
C TYR A 256 4.72 -10.17 -4.90
N LEU A 257 5.51 -9.19 -4.49
CA LEU A 257 5.24 -7.77 -4.74
C LEU A 257 5.18 -7.39 -6.23
N TYR A 258 5.92 -8.08 -7.09
CA TYR A 258 5.88 -7.84 -8.53
C TYR A 258 4.52 -8.17 -9.15
N ARG A 259 3.82 -9.16 -8.59
CA ARG A 259 2.53 -9.66 -9.11
C ARG A 259 1.34 -9.13 -8.33
N GLU A 260 1.52 -8.97 -7.03
CA GLU A 260 0.46 -8.73 -6.08
C GLU A 260 0.56 -7.35 -5.43
N SER A 261 -0.45 -7.04 -4.63
CA SER A 261 -0.44 -5.86 -3.80
C SER A 261 0.40 -6.03 -2.56
N PHE A 262 0.81 -4.90 -2.01
CA PHE A 262 1.44 -4.89 -0.70
C PHE A 262 0.49 -5.47 0.35
N ASP A 263 0.99 -6.42 1.12
CA ASP A 263 0.25 -7.06 2.22
C ASP A 263 1.06 -6.93 3.51
N LEU A 264 0.48 -6.20 4.47
CA LEU A 264 1.14 -5.89 5.73
C LEU A 264 1.40 -7.14 6.58
N ALA A 265 0.53 -8.16 6.52
CA ALA A 265 0.69 -9.38 7.28
C ALA A 265 1.88 -10.20 6.75
N ARG A 266 2.02 -10.34 5.44
CA ARG A 266 3.16 -10.99 4.78
C ARG A 266 4.46 -10.24 5.05
N TRP A 267 4.44 -8.91 4.98
CA TRP A 267 5.62 -8.12 5.34
C TRP A 267 6.04 -8.34 6.80
N ASN A 268 5.08 -8.38 7.74
CA ASN A 268 5.38 -8.68 9.14
C ASN A 268 5.99 -10.08 9.33
N ILE A 269 5.49 -11.08 8.59
CA ILE A 269 6.08 -12.44 8.60
C ILE A 269 7.52 -12.42 8.11
N LEU A 270 7.80 -11.75 6.99
CA LEU A 270 9.15 -11.59 6.45
C LEU A 270 10.07 -10.90 7.47
N ARG A 271 9.64 -9.74 7.99
CA ARG A 271 10.39 -8.97 8.99
C ARG A 271 10.73 -9.82 10.20
N ASN A 272 9.77 -10.57 10.75
CA ASN A 272 9.98 -11.40 11.92
C ASN A 272 10.97 -12.54 11.65
N LYS A 273 10.93 -13.16 10.46
CA LYS A 273 11.88 -14.21 10.07
C LYS A 273 13.31 -13.67 9.91
N LEU A 274 13.45 -12.42 9.47
CA LEU A 274 14.76 -11.80 9.18
C LEU A 274 15.26 -10.86 10.27
N TYR A 275 14.51 -10.65 11.36
CA TYR A 275 14.84 -9.69 12.42
C TYR A 275 16.24 -9.91 13.06
N ARG A 276 16.71 -11.16 13.13
CA ARG A 276 18.02 -11.52 13.69
C ARG A 276 19.05 -11.96 12.65
N ALA A 277 18.67 -11.95 11.38
CA ALA A 277 19.58 -12.36 10.32
C ALA A 277 20.64 -11.26 10.13
N GLU A 278 21.90 -11.68 10.00
CA GLU A 278 22.99 -10.77 9.70
C GLU A 278 22.77 -10.17 8.30
N LYS A 279 22.93 -8.85 8.18
CA LYS A 279 22.75 -8.16 6.90
C LYS A 279 23.90 -8.51 5.97
N VAL A 280 23.59 -9.28 4.94
CA VAL A 280 24.57 -9.66 3.93
C VAL A 280 24.77 -8.50 2.95
N THR A 281 26.03 -8.12 2.72
CA THR A 281 26.42 -6.98 1.85
C THR A 281 25.78 -7.05 0.47
N ARG A 282 25.68 -8.25 -0.11
CA ARG A 282 25.09 -8.49 -1.44
C ARG A 282 23.60 -8.14 -1.49
N LEU A 283 22.88 -8.39 -0.41
CA LEU A 283 21.44 -8.13 -0.30
C LEU A 283 21.14 -6.71 0.18
N LEU A 284 22.14 -5.93 0.58
CA LEU A 284 21.93 -4.67 1.27
C LEU A 284 20.99 -3.70 0.54
N PRO A 285 21.07 -3.50 -0.79
CA PRO A 285 20.12 -2.64 -1.50
C PRO A 285 18.66 -3.16 -1.42
N ALA A 286 18.45 -4.46 -1.63
CA ALA A 286 17.13 -5.09 -1.53
C ALA A 286 16.60 -5.03 -0.10
N TRP A 287 17.46 -5.29 0.87
CA TRP A 287 17.15 -5.28 2.29
C TRP A 287 16.71 -3.90 2.76
N GLN A 288 17.45 -2.85 2.40
CA GLN A 288 17.13 -1.48 2.81
C GLN A 288 15.75 -1.02 2.31
N LEU A 289 15.31 -1.52 1.15
CA LEU A 289 14.00 -1.18 0.58
C LEU A 289 12.87 -2.08 1.11
N CYS A 290 13.13 -3.39 1.30
CA CYS A 290 12.10 -4.34 1.76
C CYS A 290 11.92 -4.34 3.29
N LEU A 291 13.02 -4.14 4.02
CA LEU A 291 13.13 -4.18 5.48
C LEU A 291 13.94 -2.97 5.98
N PRO A 292 13.48 -1.74 5.71
CA PRO A 292 14.14 -0.54 6.21
C PRO A 292 14.21 -0.59 7.74
N GLU A 293 15.33 -0.13 8.28
CA GLU A 293 15.47 0.03 9.73
C GLU A 293 14.41 1.01 10.22
N GLU A 294 13.63 0.58 11.20
CA GLU A 294 12.84 1.52 11.99
C GLU A 294 13.85 2.39 12.74
N LYS A 295 13.92 3.68 12.41
CA LYS A 295 14.67 4.62 13.24
C LYS A 295 14.12 4.50 14.66
N GLU A 296 14.99 4.19 15.62
CA GLU A 296 14.69 3.96 17.05
C GLU A 296 14.06 5.18 17.79
N GLU A 297 13.45 6.13 17.09
CA GLU A 297 12.85 7.32 17.71
C GLU A 297 11.52 7.04 18.45
N PHE A 298 11.03 5.80 18.48
CA PHE A 298 9.86 5.44 19.28
C PHE A 298 10.28 4.90 20.65
N VAL A 299 10.87 5.76 21.48
CA VAL A 299 10.89 5.54 22.93
C VAL A 299 9.45 5.75 23.40
N PHE A 300 8.77 4.65 23.73
CA PHE A 300 7.49 4.70 24.43
C PHE A 300 7.73 5.35 25.81
N VAL A 301 7.12 6.52 26.04
CA VAL A 301 6.87 7.08 27.39
C VAL A 301 5.44 6.76 27.78
#